data_AF-A0A2S2C405-F1
#
_entry.id   AF-A0A2S2C405-F1
#
_cell.length_a   1.000
_cell.length_b   1.000
_cell.length_c   1.000
_cell.angle_alpha   90.00
_cell.angle_beta   90.00
_cell.angle_gamma   90.00
#
_symmetry.space_group_name_H-M   'P 1'
#
loop_
_entity.id
_entity.type
_entity.pdbx_description
1 polymer ?
#
loop_
_entity_poly.entity_id
_entity_poly.type
_entity_poly.pdbx_seq_one_letter_code
_entity_poly.pdbx_strand_id
1 'polypeptide(L)'
;MYEWLDREIVGHGRLPLLFFLLGFLGAFLFIRLSVRMIRAEVSWWPGNVKPGGHHVHHVVFGVVTMLISGVALVAVYVDGTQTTGAVLATFFGIGAALVLDEFALIFYLQDVYWADEGRASVDAVFVAIAVTGLLLLGLRPLELMDVTSFRDSPDPWVRVAIGVLSVVNLLIAGVVLLKGKIWTGLLGLFIFPILLVGAIRLSRPSAPWARWRYTSKPKRMLRALERERKLRRPVIRAKIFVQDFIAGTPSAEHVKEAAEHAKVAAEAELDEVVHPAPPPISSRAVASGTMDRLPGPGSIT
;
A
#
# COMPACT_ATOMS: atom_id res chain seq x y z
N MET A 1 -2.12 30.79 10.64
CA MET A 1 -2.75 29.70 9.87
C MET A 1 -3.03 30.11 8.43
N TYR A 2 -3.68 31.25 8.19
CA TYR A 2 -3.93 31.79 6.85
C TYR A 2 -2.64 32.06 6.05
N GLU A 3 -1.67 32.76 6.63
CA GLU A 3 -0.37 33.04 5.96
C GLU A 3 0.46 31.79 5.64
N TRP A 4 0.35 30.74 6.46
CA TRP A 4 1.02 29.46 6.20
C TRP A 4 0.36 28.72 5.04
N LEU A 5 -0.98 28.68 5.02
CA LEU A 5 -1.76 28.06 3.94
C LEU A 5 -1.47 28.76 2.61
N ASP A 6 -1.44 30.08 2.62
CA ASP A 6 -1.19 30.88 1.43
C ASP A 6 0.25 30.68 0.92
N ARG A 7 1.27 30.75 1.81
CA ARG A 7 2.67 30.60 1.42
C ARG A 7 3.04 29.17 1.01
N GLU A 8 2.72 28.18 1.84
CA GLU A 8 3.24 26.82 1.68
C GLU A 8 2.38 25.94 0.76
N ILE A 9 1.07 26.24 0.62
CA ILE A 9 0.15 25.43 -0.18
C ILE A 9 -0.27 26.16 -1.45
N VAL A 10 -0.83 27.37 -1.34
CA VAL A 10 -1.32 28.11 -2.53
C VAL A 10 -0.16 28.61 -3.37
N GLY A 11 0.84 29.24 -2.74
CA GLY A 11 2.02 29.80 -3.39
C GLY A 11 2.90 28.74 -4.07
N HIS A 12 2.87 27.50 -3.59
CA HIS A 12 3.60 26.37 -4.18
C HIS A 12 2.73 25.53 -5.16
N GLY A 13 1.50 25.95 -5.46
CA GLY A 13 0.61 25.26 -6.40
C GLY A 13 0.08 23.91 -5.90
N ARG A 14 0.11 23.67 -4.59
CA ARG A 14 -0.31 22.39 -3.96
C ARG A 14 -1.78 22.36 -3.59
N LEU A 15 -2.53 23.44 -3.84
CA LEU A 15 -3.96 23.55 -3.54
C LEU A 15 -4.78 22.39 -4.12
N PRO A 16 -4.58 21.96 -5.40
CA PRO A 16 -5.31 20.81 -5.92
C PRO A 16 -5.02 19.51 -5.19
N LEU A 17 -3.76 19.28 -4.81
CA LEU A 17 -3.36 18.09 -4.07
C LEU A 17 -3.96 18.05 -2.65
N LEU A 18 -4.11 19.21 -2.01
CA LEU A 18 -4.74 19.30 -0.69
C LEU A 18 -6.23 18.93 -0.79
N PHE A 19 -6.91 19.48 -1.78
CA PHE A 19 -8.33 19.23 -2.00
C PHE A 19 -8.60 17.80 -2.47
N PHE A 20 -7.68 17.19 -3.24
CA PHE A 20 -7.68 15.75 -3.48
C PHE A 20 -7.65 14.96 -2.17
N LEU A 21 -6.72 15.26 -1.26
CA LEU A 21 -6.61 14.55 0.02
C LEU A 21 -7.87 14.72 0.87
N LEU A 22 -8.43 15.94 0.93
CA LEU A 22 -9.65 16.21 1.69
C LEU A 22 -10.87 15.48 1.12
N GLY A 23 -11.05 15.50 -0.20
CA GLY A 23 -12.11 14.76 -0.88
C GLY A 23 -11.99 13.25 -0.67
N PHE A 24 -10.76 12.74 -0.77
CA PHE A 24 -10.43 11.34 -0.53
C PHE A 24 -10.75 10.91 0.91
N LEU A 25 -10.24 11.63 1.92
CA LEU A 25 -10.51 11.34 3.33
C LEU A 25 -12.00 11.45 3.66
N GLY A 26 -12.66 12.50 3.17
CA GLY A 26 -14.09 12.73 3.39
C GLY A 26 -14.94 11.60 2.83
N ALA A 27 -14.71 11.19 1.59
CA ALA A 27 -15.44 10.10 0.95
C ALA A 27 -15.17 8.74 1.61
N PHE A 28 -13.91 8.43 1.93
CA PHE A 28 -13.56 7.18 2.60
C PHE A 28 -14.24 7.06 3.97
N LEU A 29 -14.16 8.10 4.79
CA LEU A 29 -14.84 8.13 6.09
C LEU A 29 -16.36 8.05 5.92
N PHE A 30 -16.93 8.78 4.96
CA PHE A 30 -18.37 8.75 4.69
C PHE A 30 -18.87 7.34 4.36
N ILE A 31 -18.19 6.62 3.46
CA ILE A 31 -18.59 5.25 3.10
C ILE A 31 -18.43 4.29 4.29
N ARG A 32 -17.33 4.37 5.03
CA ARG A 32 -17.13 3.54 6.22
C ARG A 32 -18.21 3.77 7.28
N LEU A 33 -18.59 5.03 7.51
CA LEU A 33 -19.67 5.39 8.40
C LEU A 33 -21.03 4.92 7.87
N SER A 34 -21.26 5.03 6.55
CA SER A 34 -22.48 4.53 5.89
C SER A 34 -22.66 3.03 6.12
N VAL A 35 -21.65 2.22 5.82
CA VAL A 35 -21.68 0.76 6.04
C VAL A 35 -21.90 0.43 7.51
N ARG A 36 -21.28 1.19 8.43
CA ARG A 36 -21.47 1.03 9.86
C ARG A 36 -22.92 1.31 10.30
N MET A 37 -23.52 2.40 9.81
CA MET A 37 -24.92 2.74 10.12
C MET A 37 -25.89 1.71 9.55
N ILE A 38 -25.61 1.16 8.37
CA ILE A 38 -26.39 0.07 7.77
C ILE A 38 -26.33 -1.19 8.64
N ARG A 39 -25.13 -1.59 9.09
CA ARG A 39 -24.96 -2.76 9.98
C ARG A 39 -25.57 -2.56 11.37
N ALA A 40 -25.62 -1.32 11.84
CA ALA A 40 -26.23 -0.96 13.12
C ALA A 40 -27.76 -0.71 13.02
N GLU A 41 -28.38 -0.98 11.86
CA GLU A 41 -29.82 -0.83 11.60
C GLU A 41 -30.37 0.54 12.04
N VAL A 42 -29.59 1.60 11.81
CA VAL A 42 -29.94 2.96 12.23
C VAL A 42 -31.14 3.45 11.42
N SER A 43 -32.27 3.69 12.10
CA SER A 43 -33.58 3.94 11.49
C SER A 43 -33.68 5.16 10.59
N TRP A 44 -32.84 6.18 10.77
CA TRP A 44 -32.82 7.39 9.94
C TRP A 44 -31.88 7.30 8.72
N TRP A 45 -31.05 6.25 8.63
CA TRP A 45 -30.11 6.10 7.52
C TRP A 45 -30.82 5.44 6.32
N PRO A 46 -30.69 5.98 5.09
CA PRO A 46 -31.43 5.51 3.91
C PRO A 46 -31.11 4.08 3.45
N GLY A 47 -30.14 3.41 4.09
CA GLY A 47 -29.83 2.02 3.81
C GLY A 47 -29.11 1.82 2.48
N ASN A 48 -29.27 0.62 1.91
CA ASN A 48 -28.63 0.24 0.65
C ASN A 48 -29.34 0.83 -0.56
N VAL A 49 -28.55 1.39 -1.50
CA VAL A 49 -29.06 1.89 -2.78
C VAL A 49 -29.18 0.73 -3.78
N LYS A 50 -30.39 0.44 -4.26
CA LYS A 50 -30.66 -0.60 -5.29
C LYS A 50 -31.45 -0.03 -6.47
N PRO A 51 -30.80 0.66 -7.43
CA PRO A 51 -31.49 1.13 -8.63
C PRO A 51 -31.84 -0.07 -9.52
N GLY A 52 -33.13 -0.31 -9.76
CA GLY A 52 -33.59 -1.34 -10.72
C GLY A 52 -33.34 -2.80 -10.32
N GLY A 53 -33.11 -3.10 -9.03
CA GLY A 53 -32.91 -4.48 -8.54
C GLY A 53 -31.48 -5.01 -8.61
N HIS A 54 -30.53 -4.25 -9.17
CA HIS A 54 -29.11 -4.60 -9.18
C HIS A 54 -28.36 -3.91 -8.03
N HIS A 55 -27.53 -4.67 -7.32
CA HIS A 55 -26.62 -4.13 -6.31
C HIS A 55 -25.42 -3.48 -7.02
N VAL A 56 -25.47 -2.15 -7.19
CA VAL A 56 -24.35 -1.40 -7.75
C VAL A 56 -23.33 -1.14 -6.64
N HIS A 57 -22.15 -1.75 -6.77
CA HIS A 57 -21.04 -1.48 -5.86
C HIS A 57 -20.58 -0.03 -6.02
N HIS A 58 -20.26 0.62 -4.90
CA HIS A 58 -19.89 2.03 -4.91
C HIS A 58 -18.58 2.31 -5.68
N VAL A 59 -17.77 1.27 -5.91
CA VAL A 59 -16.63 1.26 -6.84
C VAL A 59 -17.01 1.76 -8.24
N VAL A 60 -18.22 1.48 -8.74
CA VAL A 60 -18.68 1.91 -10.07
C VAL A 60 -18.82 3.43 -10.12
N PHE A 61 -19.45 4.03 -9.10
CA PHE A 61 -19.52 5.49 -8.95
C PHE A 61 -18.12 6.09 -8.80
N GLY A 62 -17.23 5.39 -8.10
CA GLY A 62 -15.82 5.76 -7.96
C GLY A 62 -15.11 5.87 -9.30
N VAL A 63 -15.18 4.82 -10.12
CA VAL A 63 -14.57 4.76 -11.46
C VAL A 63 -15.10 5.88 -12.35
N VAL A 64 -16.43 6.06 -12.43
CA VAL A 64 -17.03 7.12 -13.25
C VAL A 64 -16.58 8.51 -12.79
N THR A 65 -16.59 8.76 -11.47
CA THR A 65 -16.16 10.05 -10.91
C THR A 65 -14.69 10.31 -11.19
N MET A 66 -13.81 9.31 -11.02
CA MET A 66 -12.39 9.40 -11.37
C MET A 66 -12.17 9.68 -12.85
N LEU A 67 -12.89 9.00 -13.74
CA LEU A 67 -12.73 9.19 -15.19
C LEU A 67 -13.14 10.60 -15.62
N ILE A 68 -14.32 11.07 -15.18
CA ILE A 68 -14.83 12.41 -15.54
C ILE A 68 -13.88 13.49 -15.00
N SER A 69 -13.53 13.42 -13.72
CA SER A 69 -12.66 14.41 -13.09
C SER A 69 -11.23 14.35 -13.62
N GLY A 70 -10.69 13.15 -13.90
CA GLY A 70 -9.38 12.95 -14.48
C GLY A 70 -9.28 13.52 -15.91
N VAL A 71 -10.27 13.24 -16.75
CA VAL A 71 -10.35 13.84 -18.11
C VAL A 71 -10.49 15.35 -18.02
N ALA A 72 -11.31 15.86 -17.11
CA ALA A 72 -11.44 17.31 -16.90
C ALA A 72 -10.11 17.94 -16.43
N LEU A 73 -9.37 17.29 -15.52
CA LEU A 73 -8.03 17.73 -15.09
C LEU A 73 -7.06 17.80 -16.26
N VAL A 74 -7.07 16.81 -17.15
CA VAL A 74 -6.25 16.81 -18.38
C VAL A 74 -6.68 17.94 -19.31
N ALA A 75 -7.98 18.15 -19.49
CA ALA A 75 -8.52 19.19 -20.36
C ALA A 75 -8.13 20.61 -19.91
N VAL A 76 -8.01 20.84 -18.60
CA VAL A 76 -7.65 22.14 -18.02
C VAL A 76 -6.19 22.22 -17.57
N TYR A 77 -5.34 21.24 -17.94
CA TYR A 77 -3.99 21.13 -17.40
C TYR A 77 -3.10 22.35 -17.68
N VAL A 78 -3.26 22.99 -18.84
CA VAL A 78 -2.43 24.13 -19.26
C VAL A 78 -2.97 25.46 -18.74
N ASP A 79 -4.27 25.71 -18.94
CA ASP A 79 -4.87 27.04 -18.73
C ASP A 79 -5.82 27.10 -17.51
N GLY A 80 -5.96 25.99 -16.78
CA GLY A 80 -6.84 25.88 -15.62
C GLY A 80 -6.34 26.67 -14.42
N THR A 81 -7.25 27.33 -13.72
CA THR A 81 -6.92 27.99 -12.44
C THR A 81 -6.66 26.96 -11.34
N GLN A 82 -5.90 27.32 -10.30
CA GLN A 82 -5.70 26.46 -9.14
C GLN A 82 -7.02 26.07 -8.45
N THR A 83 -8.02 26.95 -8.46
CA THR A 83 -9.33 26.68 -7.87
C THR A 83 -10.12 25.67 -8.70
N THR A 84 -10.11 25.78 -10.03
CA THR A 84 -10.67 24.76 -10.94
C THR A 84 -9.98 23.42 -10.71
N GLY A 85 -8.65 23.42 -10.67
CA GLY A 85 -7.86 22.22 -10.38
C GLY A 85 -8.23 21.60 -9.04
N ALA A 86 -8.43 22.41 -7.99
CA ALA A 86 -8.81 21.94 -6.67
C ALA A 86 -10.19 21.31 -6.61
N VAL A 87 -11.18 21.89 -7.28
CA VAL A 87 -12.53 21.29 -7.37
C VAL A 87 -12.45 19.93 -8.07
N LEU A 88 -11.79 19.87 -9.23
CA LEU A 88 -11.67 18.62 -9.99
C LEU A 88 -10.86 17.56 -9.23
N ALA A 89 -9.78 17.97 -8.56
CA ALA A 89 -8.97 17.09 -7.73
C ALA A 89 -9.75 16.56 -6.51
N THR A 90 -10.67 17.35 -5.94
CA THR A 90 -11.61 16.87 -4.90
C THR A 90 -12.45 15.72 -5.41
N PHE A 91 -13.09 15.86 -6.57
CA PHE A 91 -13.89 14.79 -7.17
C PHE A 91 -13.04 13.57 -7.53
N PHE A 92 -11.83 13.79 -8.04
CA PHE A 92 -10.90 12.70 -8.30
C PHE A 92 -10.54 11.95 -7.01
N GLY A 93 -10.31 12.68 -5.91
CA GLY A 93 -10.07 12.11 -4.58
C GLY A 93 -11.26 11.33 -4.04
N ILE A 94 -12.48 11.87 -4.18
CA ILE A 94 -13.72 11.15 -3.85
C ILE A 94 -13.79 9.84 -4.62
N GLY A 95 -13.64 9.89 -5.94
CA GLY A 95 -13.71 8.68 -6.76
C GLY A 95 -12.64 7.65 -6.40
N ALA A 96 -11.41 8.09 -6.14
CA ALA A 96 -10.32 7.22 -5.72
C ALA A 96 -10.60 6.55 -4.36
N ALA A 97 -11.20 7.26 -3.40
CA ALA A 97 -11.58 6.69 -2.11
C ALA A 97 -12.64 5.60 -2.24
N LEU A 98 -13.66 5.83 -3.09
CA LEU A 98 -14.69 4.84 -3.39
C LEU A 98 -14.11 3.58 -4.04
N VAL A 99 -13.12 3.74 -4.92
CA VAL A 99 -12.44 2.59 -5.55
C VAL A 99 -11.56 1.84 -4.57
N LEU A 100 -10.78 2.56 -3.74
CA LEU A 100 -9.88 1.93 -2.78
C LEU A 100 -10.60 1.28 -1.59
N ASP A 101 -11.83 1.68 -1.27
CA ASP A 101 -12.60 0.98 -0.24
C ASP A 101 -12.89 -0.47 -0.61
N GLU A 102 -13.05 -0.76 -1.91
CA GLU A 102 -13.23 -2.10 -2.49
C GLU A 102 -11.93 -2.66 -3.10
N PHE A 103 -10.77 -2.18 -2.67
CA PHE A 103 -9.48 -2.61 -3.21
C PHE A 103 -9.31 -4.14 -3.18
N ALA A 104 -9.77 -4.79 -2.10
CA ALA A 104 -9.72 -6.23 -1.96
C ALA A 104 -10.46 -6.96 -3.12
N LEU A 105 -11.66 -6.50 -3.48
CA LEU A 105 -12.47 -7.07 -4.55
C LEU A 105 -11.78 -6.92 -5.92
N ILE A 106 -11.19 -5.74 -6.17
CA ILE A 106 -10.48 -5.45 -7.42
C ILE A 106 -9.22 -6.30 -7.56
N PHE A 107 -8.47 -6.49 -6.47
CA PHE A 107 -7.17 -7.17 -6.52
C PHE A 107 -7.30 -8.70 -6.50
N TYR A 108 -8.23 -9.25 -5.73
CA TYR A 108 -8.32 -10.70 -5.52
C TYR A 108 -9.32 -11.42 -6.44
N LEU A 109 -10.25 -10.71 -7.11
CA LEU A 109 -11.09 -11.17 -8.25
C LEU A 109 -11.81 -12.54 -8.10
N GLN A 110 -11.81 -13.13 -6.90
CA GLN A 110 -12.59 -14.28 -6.48
C GLN A 110 -13.16 -13.98 -5.10
N ASP A 111 -14.49 -14.06 -4.94
CA ASP A 111 -15.27 -13.81 -3.73
C ASP A 111 -15.06 -14.86 -2.61
N VAL A 112 -13.86 -15.41 -2.51
CA VAL A 112 -13.55 -16.40 -1.48
C VAL A 112 -12.18 -16.09 -0.91
N TYR A 113 -12.13 -16.08 0.43
CA TYR A 113 -10.97 -15.93 1.30
C TYR A 113 -10.49 -14.48 1.45
N TRP A 114 -10.75 -13.75 2.55
CA TRP A 114 -10.70 -14.10 3.99
C TRP A 114 -11.68 -13.18 4.76
N ALA A 115 -12.10 -13.52 5.99
CA ALA A 115 -13.01 -12.72 6.86
C ALA A 115 -12.49 -11.32 7.28
N ASP A 116 -11.52 -10.80 6.53
CA ASP A 116 -10.69 -9.64 6.80
C ASP A 116 -10.74 -8.61 5.66
N GLU A 117 -11.86 -8.57 4.92
CA GLU A 117 -12.15 -7.69 3.77
C GLU A 117 -11.84 -6.21 4.06
N GLY A 118 -11.98 -5.77 5.32
CA GLY A 118 -11.64 -4.41 5.74
C GLY A 118 -10.14 -4.11 5.77
N ARG A 119 -9.25 -5.10 5.93
CA ARG A 119 -7.84 -4.86 6.27
C ARG A 119 -6.99 -4.42 5.09
N ALA A 120 -7.18 -5.01 3.92
CA ALA A 120 -6.40 -4.70 2.72
C ALA A 120 -6.73 -3.31 2.16
N SER A 121 -8.01 -2.96 2.10
CA SER A 121 -8.47 -1.63 1.69
C SER A 121 -7.95 -0.53 2.63
N VAL A 122 -7.93 -0.80 3.94
CA VAL A 122 -7.37 0.14 4.93
C VAL A 122 -5.87 0.35 4.72
N ASP A 123 -5.10 -0.71 4.44
CA ASP A 123 -3.67 -0.59 4.13
C ASP A 123 -3.44 0.28 2.87
N ALA A 124 -4.22 0.06 1.81
CA ALA A 124 -4.13 0.85 0.57
C ALA A 124 -4.43 2.33 0.80
N VAL A 125 -5.45 2.62 1.61
CA VAL A 125 -5.84 3.99 2.01
C VAL A 125 -4.72 4.67 2.80
N PHE A 126 -4.09 3.98 3.75
CA PHE A 126 -2.95 4.52 4.48
C PHE A 126 -1.75 4.82 3.56
N VAL A 127 -1.48 3.97 2.57
CA VAL A 127 -0.45 4.25 1.54
C VAL A 127 -0.79 5.55 0.80
N ALA A 128 -2.03 5.67 0.30
CA ALA A 128 -2.48 6.82 -0.47
C ALA A 128 -2.35 8.12 0.33
N ILE A 129 -2.79 8.11 1.60
CA ILE A 129 -2.68 9.25 2.52
C ILE A 129 -1.20 9.59 2.78
N ALA A 130 -0.36 8.61 3.07
CA ALA A 130 1.05 8.84 3.36
C ALA A 130 1.78 9.45 2.15
N VAL A 131 1.60 8.88 0.95
CA VAL A 131 2.21 9.39 -0.29
C VAL A 131 1.74 10.80 -0.59
N THR A 132 0.43 11.03 -0.56
CA THR A 132 -0.17 12.36 -0.80
C THR A 132 0.31 13.38 0.23
N GLY A 133 0.39 12.99 1.51
CA GLY A 133 0.90 13.82 2.59
C GLY A 133 2.37 14.22 2.40
N LEU A 134 3.24 13.28 1.98
CA LEU A 134 4.64 13.58 1.67
C LEU A 134 4.75 14.57 0.50
N LEU A 135 3.96 14.38 -0.55
CA LEU A 135 3.89 15.31 -1.69
C LEU A 135 3.40 16.71 -1.27
N LEU A 136 2.42 16.78 -0.36
CA LEU A 136 1.94 18.05 0.20
C LEU A 136 3.01 18.77 1.03
N LEU A 137 3.82 18.03 1.76
CA LEU A 137 5.00 18.56 2.47
C LEU A 137 6.11 19.02 1.50
N GLY A 138 5.96 18.74 0.20
CA GLY A 138 6.91 19.14 -0.85
C GLY A 138 7.99 18.11 -1.10
N LEU A 139 7.95 16.96 -0.42
CA LEU A 139 8.88 15.87 -0.67
C LEU A 139 8.54 15.26 -2.02
N ARG A 140 9.52 15.28 -2.93
CA ARG A 140 9.39 14.67 -4.24
C ARG A 140 9.98 13.27 -4.17
N PRO A 141 9.27 12.24 -4.64
CA PRO A 141 9.90 10.94 -4.80
C PRO A 141 11.05 11.12 -5.78
N LEU A 142 12.20 10.53 -5.45
CA LEU A 142 13.41 10.63 -6.27
C LEU A 142 13.93 12.08 -6.37
N GLU A 143 13.95 12.83 -5.26
CA GLU A 143 14.48 14.20 -5.18
C GLU A 143 15.87 14.37 -5.83
N LEU A 144 16.73 13.34 -5.74
CA LEU A 144 18.05 13.31 -6.38
C LEU A 144 18.01 13.20 -7.93
N MET A 145 16.83 12.97 -8.51
CA MET A 145 16.57 12.81 -9.95
C MET A 145 15.95 14.05 -10.59
N ASP A 146 16.02 15.23 -9.97
CA ASP A 146 15.30 16.43 -10.43
C ASP A 146 15.47 16.68 -11.94
N VAL A 147 14.45 16.27 -12.70
CA VAL A 147 14.49 16.19 -14.17
C VAL A 147 14.47 17.58 -14.78
N THR A 148 13.92 18.56 -14.06
CA THR A 148 13.97 19.98 -14.38
C THR A 148 15.42 20.48 -14.38
N SER A 149 16.18 20.18 -13.31
CA SER A 149 17.61 20.48 -13.26
C SER A 149 18.41 19.76 -14.36
N PHE A 150 18.03 18.53 -14.75
CA PHE A 150 18.68 17.80 -15.84
C PHE A 150 18.53 18.50 -17.20
N ARG A 151 17.37 19.11 -17.48
CA ARG A 151 17.10 19.80 -18.75
C ARG A 151 17.70 21.21 -18.79
N ASP A 152 17.70 21.91 -17.65
CA ASP A 152 18.10 23.32 -17.56
C ASP A 152 19.59 23.53 -17.24
N SER A 153 20.29 22.52 -16.70
CA SER A 153 21.73 22.66 -16.38
C SER A 153 22.57 22.77 -17.66
N PRO A 154 23.36 23.83 -17.87
CA PRO A 154 24.17 24.00 -19.09
C PRO A 154 25.42 23.10 -19.11
N ASP A 155 25.88 22.59 -17.96
CA ASP A 155 27.09 21.76 -17.86
C ASP A 155 26.78 20.27 -18.09
N PRO A 156 27.37 19.62 -19.13
CA PRO A 156 27.24 18.19 -19.37
C PRO A 156 27.65 17.31 -18.18
N TRP A 157 28.63 17.73 -17.38
CA TRP A 157 29.09 16.92 -16.25
C TRP A 157 28.08 16.87 -15.10
N VAL A 158 27.36 17.97 -14.87
CA VAL A 158 26.26 18.01 -13.89
C VAL A 158 25.15 17.05 -14.32
N ARG A 159 24.80 17.03 -15.61
CA ARG A 159 23.79 16.10 -16.15
C ARG A 159 24.20 14.64 -15.98
N VAL A 160 25.47 14.31 -16.30
CA VAL A 160 26.01 12.96 -16.10
C VAL A 160 25.98 12.58 -14.62
N ALA A 161 26.39 13.48 -13.73
CA ALA A 161 26.38 13.23 -12.28
C ALA A 161 24.96 12.98 -11.75
N ILE A 162 23.98 13.79 -12.15
CA ILE A 162 22.56 13.60 -11.81
C ILE A 162 22.07 12.25 -12.34
N GLY A 163 22.37 11.92 -13.59
CA GLY A 163 22.00 10.64 -14.20
C GLY A 163 22.58 9.43 -13.45
N VAL A 164 23.86 9.47 -13.11
CA VAL A 164 24.53 8.42 -12.33
C VAL A 164 23.91 8.29 -10.94
N LEU A 165 23.71 9.41 -10.24
CA LEU A 165 23.11 9.41 -8.90
C LEU A 165 21.67 8.87 -8.93
N SER A 166 20.92 9.18 -9.98
CA SER A 166 19.56 8.68 -10.22
C SER A 166 19.55 7.16 -10.35
N VAL A 167 20.44 6.62 -11.21
CA VAL A 167 20.58 5.16 -11.39
C VAL A 167 20.98 4.49 -10.08
N VAL A 168 21.95 5.05 -9.35
CA VAL A 168 22.36 4.54 -8.03
C VAL A 168 21.18 4.52 -7.06
N ASN A 169 20.40 5.59 -7.00
CA ASN A 169 19.23 5.66 -6.12
C ASN A 169 18.19 4.57 -6.46
N LEU A 170 17.90 4.37 -7.75
CA LEU A 170 17.00 3.30 -8.21
C LEU A 170 17.54 1.90 -7.91
N LEU A 171 18.85 1.67 -8.04
CA LEU A 171 19.48 0.41 -7.68
C LEU A 171 19.37 0.14 -6.17
N ILE A 172 19.59 1.15 -5.33
CA ILE A 172 19.42 1.02 -3.87
C ILE A 172 17.95 0.71 -3.54
N ALA A 173 17.00 1.39 -4.18
CA ALA A 173 15.57 1.09 -4.03
C ALA A 173 15.25 -0.35 -4.44
N GLY A 174 15.77 -0.81 -5.59
CA GLY A 174 15.65 -2.20 -6.04
C GLY A 174 16.20 -3.19 -5.01
N VAL A 175 17.35 -2.90 -4.39
CA VAL A 175 17.90 -3.73 -3.30
C VAL A 175 16.97 -3.75 -2.09
N VAL A 176 16.36 -2.63 -1.70
CA VAL A 176 15.41 -2.56 -0.58
C VAL A 176 14.15 -3.39 -0.87
N LEU A 177 13.65 -3.34 -2.11
CA LEU A 177 12.52 -4.14 -2.57
C LEU A 177 12.84 -5.64 -2.60
N LEU A 178 14.01 -6.03 -3.12
CA LEU A 178 14.48 -7.42 -3.08
C LEU A 178 14.63 -7.96 -1.66
N LYS A 179 14.90 -7.07 -0.70
CA LYS A 179 14.91 -7.37 0.74
C LYS A 179 13.52 -7.46 1.38
N GLY A 180 12.45 -7.29 0.60
CA GLY A 180 11.05 -7.37 1.02
C GLY A 180 10.56 -6.14 1.79
N LYS A 181 11.29 -5.01 1.77
CA LYS A 181 10.97 -3.85 2.62
C LYS A 181 10.20 -2.79 1.83
N ILE A 182 9.02 -3.14 1.35
CA ILE A 182 8.18 -2.27 0.49
C ILE A 182 7.99 -0.89 1.14
N TRP A 183 7.57 -0.83 2.41
CA TRP A 183 7.36 0.42 3.14
C TRP A 183 8.62 1.28 3.32
N THR A 184 9.75 0.65 3.66
CA THR A 184 11.03 1.37 3.80
C THR A 184 11.54 1.84 2.44
N GLY A 185 11.28 1.07 1.38
CA GLY A 185 11.57 1.45 0.00
C GLY A 185 10.73 2.66 -0.40
N LEU A 186 9.41 2.59 -0.22
CA LEU A 186 8.48 3.66 -0.54
C LEU A 186 8.83 4.96 0.20
N LEU A 187 8.97 4.94 1.52
CA LEU A 187 9.39 6.11 2.30
C LEU A 187 10.81 6.58 1.92
N GLY A 188 11.70 5.63 1.62
CA GLY A 188 13.06 5.92 1.20
C GLY A 188 13.16 6.63 -0.15
N LEU A 189 12.17 6.47 -1.04
CA LEU A 189 12.12 7.22 -2.30
C LEU A 189 11.94 8.73 -2.04
N PHE A 190 11.23 9.10 -0.98
CA PHE A 190 11.08 10.49 -0.56
C PHE A 190 12.22 10.97 0.34
N ILE A 191 12.85 10.06 1.08
CA ILE A 191 13.86 10.38 2.11
C ILE A 191 15.06 9.45 1.94
N PHE A 192 16.07 9.91 1.20
CA PHE A 192 17.24 9.10 0.84
C PHE A 192 17.95 8.39 2.04
N PRO A 193 18.14 9.02 3.21
CA PRO A 193 18.72 8.34 4.38
C PRO A 193 17.95 7.07 4.81
N ILE A 194 16.61 7.08 4.71
CA ILE A 194 15.77 5.92 5.04
C ILE A 194 16.03 4.79 4.04
N LEU A 195 16.21 5.13 2.76
CA LEU A 195 16.52 4.18 1.71
C LEU A 195 17.85 3.47 1.96
N LEU A 196 18.89 4.24 2.33
CA LEU A 196 20.21 3.71 2.65
C LEU A 196 20.17 2.78 3.88
N VAL A 197 19.46 3.18 4.93
CA VAL A 197 19.23 2.34 6.12
C VAL A 197 18.49 1.05 5.75
N GLY A 198 17.50 1.14 4.85
CA GLY A 198 16.77 0.00 4.29
C GLY A 198 17.69 -0.97 3.53
N ALA A 199 18.64 -0.45 2.76
CA ALA A 199 19.59 -1.22 1.99
C ALA A 199 20.67 -1.90 2.85
N ILE A 200 21.18 -1.23 3.88
CA ILE A 200 22.24 -1.77 4.77
C ILE A 200 21.68 -2.82 5.73
N ARG A 201 20.48 -2.60 6.29
CA ARG A 201 19.89 -3.50 7.30
C ARG A 201 19.54 -4.88 6.72
N LEU A 202 19.50 -5.89 7.60
CA LEU A 202 19.10 -7.27 7.28
C LEU A 202 17.78 -7.32 6.49
N SER A 203 17.66 -8.27 5.56
CA SER A 203 16.45 -8.48 4.77
C SER A 203 15.36 -9.14 5.59
N ARG A 204 14.11 -9.06 5.12
CA ARG A 204 13.03 -9.89 5.66
C ARG A 204 13.35 -11.38 5.44
N PRO A 205 12.97 -12.27 6.38
CA PRO A 205 13.31 -13.69 6.31
C PRO A 205 12.65 -14.42 5.13
N SER A 206 11.45 -14.00 4.72
CA SER A 206 10.70 -14.57 3.58
C SER A 206 11.06 -13.96 2.21
N ALA A 207 11.90 -12.92 2.17
CA ALA A 207 12.20 -12.19 0.93
C ALA A 207 13.13 -12.95 -0.03
N PRO A 208 13.10 -12.64 -1.35
CA PRO A 208 14.02 -13.21 -2.33
C PRO A 208 15.50 -13.06 -1.95
N TRP A 209 15.89 -11.92 -1.36
CA TRP A 209 17.25 -11.71 -0.87
C TRP A 209 17.68 -12.73 0.19
N ALA A 210 16.78 -13.09 1.11
CA ALA A 210 17.07 -14.06 2.17
C ALA A 210 17.27 -15.47 1.60
N ARG A 211 16.47 -15.85 0.60
CA ARG A 211 16.62 -17.12 -0.14
C ARG A 211 18.01 -17.26 -0.75
N TRP A 212 18.55 -16.18 -1.32
CA TRP A 212 19.83 -16.24 -2.02
C TRP A 212 21.01 -16.14 -1.04
N ARG A 213 20.85 -15.38 0.05
CA ARG A 213 21.98 -14.96 0.89
C ARG A 213 22.04 -15.58 2.28
N TYR A 214 20.90 -16.02 2.83
CA TYR A 214 20.76 -16.48 4.21
C TYR A 214 20.54 -17.99 4.34
N THR A 215 20.09 -18.67 3.28
CA THR A 215 19.91 -20.15 3.29
C THR A 215 21.19 -20.90 3.65
N SER A 216 22.35 -20.43 3.20
CA SER A 216 23.67 -20.99 3.57
C SER A 216 24.24 -20.46 4.90
N LYS A 217 23.51 -19.60 5.64
CA LYS A 217 23.98 -18.93 6.86
C LYS A 217 22.92 -18.95 7.97
N PRO A 218 22.76 -20.08 8.69
CA PRO A 218 21.68 -20.27 9.66
C PRO A 218 21.66 -19.20 10.77
N LYS A 219 22.83 -18.82 11.31
CA LYS A 219 22.94 -17.76 12.33
C LYS A 219 22.40 -16.41 11.86
N ARG A 220 22.53 -16.07 10.57
CA ARG A 220 21.99 -14.81 10.02
C ARG A 220 20.49 -14.91 9.78
N MET A 221 19.98 -16.08 9.37
CA MET A 221 18.54 -16.32 9.22
C MET A 221 17.81 -16.22 10.55
N LEU A 222 18.33 -16.87 11.61
CA LEU A 222 17.74 -16.81 12.95
C LEU A 222 17.65 -15.38 13.48
N ARG A 223 18.73 -14.60 13.36
CA ARG A 223 18.72 -13.17 13.72
C ARG A 223 17.70 -12.35 12.92
N ALA A 224 17.46 -12.70 11.66
CA ALA A 224 16.45 -12.02 10.84
C ALA A 224 15.04 -12.36 11.32
N LEU A 225 14.76 -13.62 11.66
CA LEU A 225 13.47 -14.08 12.20
C LEU A 225 13.15 -13.41 13.55
N GLU A 226 14.08 -13.47 14.51
CA GLU A 226 13.92 -12.87 15.84
C GLU A 226 13.64 -11.37 15.75
N ARG A 227 14.40 -10.67 14.91
CA ARG A 227 14.24 -9.24 14.68
C ARG A 227 12.88 -8.93 14.04
N GLU A 228 12.50 -9.67 13.00
CA GLU A 228 11.25 -9.42 12.29
C GLU A 228 10.06 -9.56 13.24
N ARG A 229 10.06 -10.61 14.08
CA ARG A 229 9.04 -10.81 15.10
C ARG A 229 9.03 -9.65 16.12
N LYS A 230 10.20 -9.24 16.64
CA LYS A 230 10.29 -8.14 17.61
C LYS A 230 9.79 -6.80 17.05
N LEU A 231 10.13 -6.47 15.80
CA LEU A 231 9.78 -5.18 15.20
C LEU A 231 8.34 -5.13 14.68
N ARG A 232 7.81 -6.24 14.14
CA ARG A 232 6.44 -6.25 13.60
C ARG A 232 5.38 -6.40 14.67
N ARG A 233 5.66 -7.11 15.78
CA ARG A 233 4.67 -7.35 16.85
C ARG A 233 3.91 -6.10 17.31
N PRO A 234 4.55 -4.98 17.71
CA PRO A 234 3.80 -3.80 18.13
C PRO A 234 2.98 -3.17 17.00
N VAL A 235 3.49 -3.23 15.76
CA VAL A 235 2.83 -2.64 14.59
C VAL A 235 1.60 -3.44 14.19
N ILE A 236 1.70 -4.78 14.13
CA ILE A 236 0.57 -5.65 13.82
C ILE A 236 -0.51 -5.51 14.89
N ARG A 237 -0.11 -5.51 16.18
CA ARG A 237 -1.06 -5.29 17.28
C ARG A 237 -1.78 -3.94 17.17
N ALA A 238 -1.04 -2.86 16.91
CA ALA A 238 -1.64 -1.54 16.73
C ALA A 238 -2.57 -1.50 15.51
N LYS A 239 -2.17 -2.15 14.40
CA LYS A 239 -2.98 -2.26 13.18
C LYS A 239 -4.31 -2.97 13.45
N ILE A 240 -4.27 -4.17 14.04
CA ILE A 240 -5.48 -4.95 14.35
C ILE A 240 -6.37 -4.17 15.31
N PHE A 241 -5.79 -3.55 16.35
CA PHE A 241 -6.55 -2.72 17.28
C PHE A 241 -7.28 -1.55 16.58
N VAL A 242 -6.60 -0.83 15.70
CA VAL A 242 -7.21 0.28 14.94
C VAL A 242 -8.30 -0.24 14.01
N GLN A 243 -8.09 -1.41 13.38
CA GLN A 243 -9.08 -2.02 12.49
C GLN A 243 -10.32 -2.47 13.25
N ASP A 244 -10.16 -3.15 14.39
CA ASP A 244 -11.25 -3.58 15.26
C ASP A 244 -12.00 -2.36 15.82
N PHE A 245 -11.28 -1.31 16.20
CA PHE A 245 -11.89 -0.06 16.65
C PHE A 245 -12.73 0.62 15.57
N ILE A 246 -12.27 0.60 14.31
CA ILE A 246 -13.00 1.17 13.17
C ILE A 246 -14.22 0.29 12.80
N ALA A 247 -14.08 -1.04 12.89
CA ALA A 247 -15.12 -2.01 12.53
C ALA A 247 -16.20 -2.20 13.61
N GLY A 248 -15.86 -1.90 14.87
CA GLY A 248 -16.63 -2.22 16.06
C GLY A 248 -17.77 -1.28 16.45
N THR A 249 -18.55 -1.65 17.47
CA THR A 249 -19.50 -0.74 18.14
C THR A 249 -18.76 0.15 19.17
N PRO A 250 -19.14 1.42 19.35
CA PRO A 250 -18.45 2.32 20.26
C PRO A 250 -18.90 2.05 21.70
N SER A 251 -18.38 0.99 22.33
CA SER A 251 -18.58 0.69 23.76
C SER A 251 -17.25 0.48 24.47
N ALA A 252 -17.19 0.80 25.77
CA ALA A 252 -15.96 0.65 26.56
C ALA A 252 -15.53 -0.82 26.70
N GLU A 253 -16.49 -1.74 26.72
CA GLU A 253 -16.24 -3.18 26.72
C GLU A 253 -15.63 -3.63 25.38
N HIS A 254 -16.14 -3.11 24.26
CA HIS A 254 -15.61 -3.43 22.94
C HIS A 254 -14.15 -2.97 22.74
N VAL A 255 -13.76 -1.82 23.32
CA VAL A 255 -12.36 -1.35 23.26
C VAL A 255 -11.42 -2.31 24.01
N LYS A 256 -11.85 -2.87 25.15
CA LYS A 256 -11.05 -3.87 25.89
C LYS A 256 -10.96 -5.18 25.12
N GLU A 257 -12.08 -5.64 24.56
CA GLU A 257 -12.13 -6.85 23.73
C GLU A 257 -11.23 -6.72 22.50
N ALA A 258 -11.30 -5.59 21.79
CA ALA A 258 -10.43 -5.28 20.66
C ALA A 258 -8.95 -5.28 21.05
N ALA A 259 -8.61 -4.74 22.22
CA ALA A 259 -7.23 -4.75 22.70
C ALA A 259 -6.72 -6.16 23.00
N GLU A 260 -7.51 -7.03 23.62
CA GLU A 260 -7.13 -8.43 23.89
C GLU A 260 -7.09 -9.26 22.60
N HIS A 261 -8.09 -9.12 21.73
CA HIS A 261 -8.12 -9.74 20.41
C HIS A 261 -6.88 -9.38 19.59
N ALA A 262 -6.52 -8.09 19.54
CA ALA A 262 -5.32 -7.62 18.85
C ALA A 262 -4.02 -8.22 19.39
N LYS A 263 -3.94 -8.60 20.68
CA LYS A 263 -2.76 -9.29 21.22
C LYS A 263 -2.65 -10.71 20.68
N VAL A 264 -3.76 -11.46 20.71
CA VAL A 264 -3.80 -12.87 20.29
C VAL A 264 -3.66 -13.00 18.78
N ALA A 265 -4.47 -12.24 18.03
CA ALA A 265 -4.44 -12.22 16.57
C ALA A 265 -3.08 -11.78 16.03
N ALA A 266 -2.39 -10.85 16.69
CA ALA A 266 -1.05 -10.44 16.28
C ALA A 266 -0.02 -11.56 16.40
N GLU A 267 -0.10 -12.44 17.41
CA GLU A 267 0.82 -13.59 17.50
C GLU A 267 0.51 -14.64 16.43
N ALA A 268 -0.77 -14.91 16.16
CA ALA A 268 -1.17 -15.82 15.09
C ALA A 268 -0.68 -15.32 13.70
N GLU A 269 -0.88 -14.04 13.39
CA GLU A 269 -0.39 -13.44 12.14
C GLU A 269 1.14 -13.45 12.06
N LEU A 270 1.84 -13.24 13.18
CA LEU A 270 3.30 -13.32 13.21
C LEU A 270 3.80 -14.73 12.88
N ASP A 271 3.15 -15.77 13.40
CA ASP A 271 3.54 -17.15 13.16
C ASP A 271 3.30 -17.58 11.72
N GLU A 272 2.24 -17.07 11.10
CA GLU A 272 1.97 -17.27 9.67
C GLU A 272 2.98 -16.52 8.78
N VAL A 273 3.21 -15.23 9.05
CA VAL A 273 3.95 -14.36 8.11
C VAL A 273 5.47 -14.39 8.33
N VAL A 274 5.95 -14.71 9.54
CA VAL A 274 7.39 -14.71 9.87
C VAL A 274 7.99 -16.10 9.72
N HIS A 275 8.17 -16.52 8.48
CA HIS A 275 8.80 -17.80 8.12
C HIS A 275 10.02 -17.56 7.22
N PRO A 276 11.02 -18.47 7.23
CA PRO A 276 12.17 -18.39 6.35
C PRO A 276 11.76 -18.62 4.90
N ALA A 277 12.42 -17.94 3.96
CA ALA A 277 12.20 -18.17 2.54
C ALA A 277 12.52 -19.64 2.17
N PRO A 278 11.68 -20.31 1.35
CA PRO A 278 11.94 -21.68 0.96
C PRO A 278 13.29 -21.79 0.22
N PRO A 279 14.01 -22.91 0.34
CA PRO A 279 15.29 -23.08 -0.33
C PRO A 279 15.15 -22.89 -1.84
N PRO A 280 16.23 -22.49 -2.55
CA PRO A 280 16.21 -22.43 -4.00
C PRO A 280 15.77 -23.79 -4.56
N ILE A 281 14.91 -23.79 -5.60
CA ILE A 281 14.55 -25.01 -6.32
C ILE A 281 15.86 -25.60 -6.86
N SER A 282 16.25 -26.75 -6.31
CA SER A 282 17.41 -27.48 -6.80
C SER A 282 17.11 -27.97 -8.22
N SER A 283 17.94 -27.63 -9.20
CA SER A 283 17.88 -28.18 -10.56
C SER A 283 18.33 -29.64 -10.63
N ARG A 284 18.75 -30.25 -9.52
CA ARG A 284 18.94 -31.70 -9.49
C ARG A 284 17.57 -32.35 -9.54
N ALA A 285 17.25 -32.92 -10.69
CA ALA A 285 16.29 -34.01 -10.82
C ALA A 285 16.72 -35.09 -9.81
N VAL A 286 16.12 -35.07 -8.62
CA VAL A 286 16.13 -36.24 -7.76
C VAL A 286 15.27 -37.24 -8.50
N ALA A 287 15.87 -38.33 -8.98
CA ALA A 287 15.11 -39.46 -9.48
C ALA A 287 14.12 -39.83 -8.37
N SER A 288 12.83 -39.58 -8.60
CA SER A 288 11.76 -39.93 -7.69
C SER A 288 11.82 -41.45 -7.53
N GLY A 289 12.32 -41.90 -6.38
CA GLY A 289 12.46 -43.31 -6.02
C GLY A 289 11.13 -43.99 -5.71
N THR A 290 10.08 -43.68 -6.47
CA THR A 290 8.72 -44.23 -6.31
C THR A 290 8.08 -44.46 -7.68
N MET A 291 8.81 -45.12 -8.58
CA MET A 291 8.22 -45.85 -9.70
C MET A 291 8.92 -47.20 -9.83
N ASP A 292 8.86 -47.99 -8.77
CA ASP A 292 9.12 -49.41 -8.86
C ASP A 292 7.77 -50.12 -8.97
N ARG A 293 7.56 -50.78 -10.12
CA ARG A 293 6.43 -51.66 -10.50
C ARG A 293 5.12 -51.00 -10.93
N LEU A 294 5.06 -50.63 -12.20
CA LEU A 294 3.86 -50.88 -13.02
C LEU A 294 4.21 -51.98 -14.03
N PRO A 295 3.46 -53.10 -14.10
CA PRO A 295 3.67 -54.10 -15.14
C PRO A 295 3.29 -53.48 -16.50
N GLY A 296 4.23 -53.52 -17.45
CA GLY A 296 3.99 -53.05 -18.81
C GLY A 296 2.89 -53.87 -19.50
N PRO A 297 2.04 -53.26 -20.33
CA PRO A 297 1.04 -53.99 -21.09
C PRO A 297 1.71 -54.66 -22.30
N GLY A 298 1.66 -55.99 -22.34
CA GLY A 298 1.81 -56.75 -23.58
C GLY A 298 2.97 -57.75 -23.60
N SER A 299 2.69 -58.99 -23.18
CA SER A 299 3.26 -60.19 -23.80
C SER A 299 2.44 -61.43 -23.40
N ILE A 300 1.27 -61.61 -24.02
CA ILE A 300 0.69 -62.94 -24.23
C ILE A 300 0.31 -62.98 -25.73
N THR A 301 0.89 -63.99 -26.40
CA THR A 301 0.91 -64.34 -27.83
C THR A 301 1.72 -63.45 -28.76
#